data_AF-A0AAE1EMQ8-F1
#
_entry.id   AF-A0AAE1EMQ8-F1
#
_cell.length_a   1.000
_cell.length_b   1.000
_cell.length_c   1.000
_cell.angle_alpha   90.00
_cell.angle_beta   90.00
_cell.angle_gamma   90.00
#
_symmetry.space_group_name_H-M   'P 1'
#
loop_
_entity.id
_entity.type
_entity.pdbx_description
1 polymer ?
#
loop_
_entity_poly.entity_id
_entity_poly.type
_entity_poly.pdbx_seq_one_letter_code
_entity_poly.pdbx_strand_id
1 'polypeptide(L)'
;MTFNKTKEFCASIPGHRMAMTKKKTQIEVLKDLQNRAGGAEIWVDLVRSTVGPNIWEAIWGDGTPYKQTEAGQVVNAKADNTGVLDLVAYRFRQQELNDNLASKQYLPLCQANPLDNDEW
;
A
#
# COMPACT_ATOMS: atom_id res chain seq x y z
N MET A 1 -0.78 11.45 7.91
CA MET A 1 -1.15 11.97 6.57
C MET A 1 -2.29 11.12 6.01
N THR A 2 -3.24 11.71 5.27
CA THR A 2 -4.28 10.92 4.58
C THR A 2 -3.70 10.12 3.43
N PHE A 3 -4.42 9.13 2.90
CA PHE A 3 -3.93 8.30 1.79
C PHE A 3 -3.58 9.17 0.56
N ASN A 4 -4.51 10.00 0.10
CA ASN A 4 -4.27 10.87 -1.07
C ASN A 4 -3.13 11.86 -0.83
N LYS A 5 -3.09 12.49 0.36
CA LYS A 5 -1.97 13.38 0.71
C LYS A 5 -0.63 12.63 0.75
N THR A 6 -0.62 11.36 1.14
CA THR A 6 0.59 10.52 1.11
C THR A 6 1.05 10.28 -0.32
N LYS A 7 0.11 9.97 -1.21
CA LYS A 7 0.38 9.78 -2.64
C LYS A 7 0.94 11.05 -3.28
N GLU A 8 0.30 12.19 -3.04
CA GLU A 8 0.76 13.52 -3.48
C GLU A 8 2.14 13.87 -2.92
N PHE A 9 2.35 13.69 -1.62
CA PHE A 9 3.63 13.96 -0.96
C PHE A 9 4.76 13.12 -1.58
N CYS A 10 4.57 11.81 -1.72
CA CYS A 10 5.60 10.97 -2.30
C CYS A 10 5.85 11.28 -3.78
N ALA A 11 4.83 11.63 -4.55
CA ALA A 11 4.97 12.05 -5.94
C ALA A 11 5.65 13.43 -6.09
N SER A 12 5.60 14.29 -5.07
CA SER A 12 6.30 15.58 -5.07
C SER A 12 7.83 15.45 -4.92
N ILE A 13 8.32 14.27 -4.52
CA ILE A 13 9.75 13.96 -4.42
C ILE A 13 10.19 13.34 -5.75
N PRO A 14 11.13 13.95 -6.49
CA PRO A 14 11.58 13.42 -7.78
C PRO A 14 11.99 11.95 -7.71
N GLY A 15 11.49 11.14 -8.64
CA GLY A 15 11.80 9.71 -8.71
C GLY A 15 11.17 8.86 -7.60
N HIS A 16 10.19 9.37 -6.85
CA HIS A 16 9.53 8.61 -5.79
C HIS A 16 8.03 8.45 -6.04
N ARG A 17 7.48 7.42 -5.39
CA ARG A 17 6.04 7.17 -5.29
C ARG A 17 5.72 6.62 -3.91
N MET A 18 4.44 6.48 -3.62
CA MET A 18 4.00 5.80 -2.43
C MET A 18 4.38 4.30 -2.50
N ALA A 19 4.81 3.72 -1.39
CA ALA A 19 5.45 2.42 -1.40
C ALA A 19 4.52 1.28 -1.83
N MET A 20 5.06 0.37 -2.65
CA MET A 20 4.43 -0.87 -3.10
C MET A 20 5.34 -2.05 -2.76
N THR A 21 4.96 -2.80 -1.73
CA THR A 21 5.74 -3.92 -1.21
C THR A 21 5.25 -5.23 -1.81
N LYS A 22 5.68 -5.52 -3.04
CA LYS A 22 5.22 -6.68 -3.83
C LYS A 22 6.00 -7.96 -3.56
N LYS A 23 7.23 -7.84 -3.03
CA LYS A 23 8.11 -8.97 -2.73
C LYS A 23 8.08 -9.31 -1.24
N LYS A 24 8.35 -10.57 -0.89
CA LYS A 24 8.45 -11.00 0.52
C LYS A 24 9.49 -10.17 1.30
N THR A 25 10.66 -9.94 0.71
CA THR A 25 11.73 -9.15 1.35
C THR A 25 11.33 -7.70 1.60
N GLN A 26 10.49 -7.11 0.75
CA GLN A 26 9.99 -5.75 0.95
C GLN A 26 9.00 -5.66 2.12
N ILE A 27 8.22 -6.72 2.37
CA ILE A 27 7.36 -6.83 3.56
C ILE A 27 8.20 -6.91 4.84
N GLU A 28 9.30 -7.65 4.82
CA GLU A 28 10.21 -7.73 5.97
C GLU A 28 10.81 -6.36 6.30
N VAL A 29 11.23 -5.60 5.27
CA VAL A 29 11.67 -4.20 5.44
C VAL A 29 10.56 -3.32 6.02
N LEU A 30 9.32 -3.46 5.53
CA LEU A 30 8.18 -2.69 6.03
C LEU A 30 7.88 -2.98 7.52
N LYS A 31 8.01 -4.24 7.94
CA LYS A 31 7.89 -4.67 9.34
C LYS A 31 8.96 -4.00 10.21
N ASP A 32 10.21 -4.00 9.76
CA ASP A 32 11.30 -3.36 10.49
C ASP A 32 11.11 -1.85 10.59
N LEU A 33 10.65 -1.20 9.53
CA LEU A 33 10.32 0.24 9.54
C LEU A 33 9.19 0.56 10.51
N GLN A 34 8.11 -0.22 10.51
CA GLN A 34 7.01 -0.07 11.46
C GLN A 34 7.50 -0.23 12.90
N ASN A 35 8.33 -1.24 13.19
CA ASN A 35 8.89 -1.45 14.53
C ASN A 35 9.75 -0.26 14.98
N ARG A 36 10.60 0.27 14.10
CA ARG A 36 11.41 1.47 14.37
C ARG A 36 10.56 2.73 14.56
N ALA A 37 9.40 2.79 13.93
CA ALA A 37 8.41 3.84 14.11
C ALA A 37 7.48 3.61 15.33
N GLY A 38 7.87 2.76 16.28
CA GLY A 38 7.10 2.51 17.51
C GLY A 38 5.79 1.76 17.27
N GLY A 39 5.71 0.96 16.21
CA GLY A 39 4.51 0.22 15.82
C GLY A 39 3.46 1.08 15.12
N ALA A 40 3.81 2.31 14.71
CA ALA A 40 2.91 3.18 13.98
C ALA A 40 2.45 2.54 12.66
N GLU A 41 1.20 2.79 12.31
CA GLU A 41 0.61 2.29 11.07
C GLU A 41 1.14 3.12 9.90
N ILE A 42 1.37 2.43 8.78
CA ILE A 42 2.01 3.00 7.59
C ILE A 42 1.11 2.78 6.41
N TRP A 43 0.92 3.82 5.59
CA TRP A 43 0.21 3.67 4.33
C TRP A 43 1.08 3.01 3.25
N VAL A 44 0.48 2.12 2.46
CA VAL A 44 1.07 1.54 1.23
C VAL A 44 0.13 1.76 0.05
N ASP A 45 0.65 1.89 -1.18
CA ASP A 45 -0.14 2.20 -2.38
C ASP A 45 -0.91 0.98 -2.89
N LEU A 46 -1.85 0.51 -2.08
CA LEU A 46 -2.77 -0.57 -2.39
C LEU A 46 -4.19 -0.06 -2.16
N VAL A 47 -5.04 -0.28 -3.16
CA VAL A 47 -6.42 0.19 -3.18
C VAL A 47 -7.35 -0.96 -3.54
N ARG A 48 -8.62 -0.85 -3.17
CA ARG A 48 -9.66 -1.76 -3.64
C ARG A 48 -10.17 -1.29 -5.00
N SER A 49 -10.26 -2.20 -5.95
CA SER A 49 -10.80 -1.96 -7.29
C SER A 49 -11.98 -2.89 -7.58
N THR A 50 -12.99 -2.39 -8.28
CA THR A 50 -14.12 -3.21 -8.76
C THR A 50 -13.71 -3.92 -10.05
N VAL A 51 -13.67 -5.24 -10.03
CA VAL A 51 -13.36 -6.05 -11.23
C VAL A 51 -14.61 -6.73 -11.81
N GLY A 52 -15.76 -6.57 -11.17
CA GLY A 52 -17.07 -7.05 -11.63
C GLY A 52 -18.19 -6.65 -10.67
N PRO A 53 -19.46 -6.94 -11.00
CA PRO A 53 -20.57 -6.68 -10.09
C PRO A 53 -20.34 -7.47 -8.79
N ASN A 54 -20.11 -6.75 -7.69
CA ASN A 54 -19.82 -7.28 -6.35
C ASN A 54 -18.47 -7.99 -6.15
N ILE A 55 -17.58 -8.00 -7.15
CA ILE A 55 -16.23 -8.57 -7.01
C ILE A 55 -15.24 -7.43 -6.85
N TRP A 56 -14.51 -7.49 -5.75
CA TRP A 56 -13.48 -6.52 -5.42
C TRP A 56 -12.13 -7.22 -5.34
N GLU A 57 -11.12 -6.56 -5.88
CA GLU A 57 -9.73 -7.00 -5.78
C GLU A 57 -8.87 -5.87 -5.20
N ALA A 58 -7.87 -6.24 -4.40
CA ALA A 58 -6.83 -5.29 -3.99
C ALA A 58 -5.81 -5.16 -5.12
N ILE A 59 -5.56 -3.94 -5.57
CA ILE A 59 -4.68 -3.63 -6.69
C ILE A 59 -3.64 -2.61 -6.23
N TRP A 60 -2.38 -2.86 -6.57
CA TRP A 60 -1.28 -1.93 -6.31
C TRP A 60 -1.43 -0.67 -7.16
N GLY A 61 -0.83 0.44 -6.74
CA GLY A 61 -0.93 1.74 -7.42
C GLY A 61 -0.51 1.76 -8.90
N ASP A 62 0.23 0.75 -9.35
CA ASP A 62 0.59 0.55 -10.77
C ASP A 62 -0.32 -0.43 -11.52
N GLY A 63 -1.44 -0.82 -10.94
CA GLY A 63 -2.42 -1.72 -11.57
C GLY A 63 -2.13 -3.21 -11.38
N THR A 64 -1.01 -3.60 -10.76
CA THR A 64 -0.73 -5.03 -10.51
C THR A 64 -1.69 -5.60 -9.47
N PRO A 65 -2.40 -6.70 -9.76
CA PRO A 65 -3.26 -7.36 -8.78
C PRO A 65 -2.47 -7.88 -7.57
N TYR A 66 -2.94 -7.58 -6.35
CA TYR A 66 -2.24 -7.95 -5.10
C TYR A 66 -1.96 -9.44 -5.01
N LYS A 67 -2.97 -10.27 -5.31
CA LYS A 67 -2.87 -11.73 -5.24
C LYS A 67 -1.85 -12.33 -6.23
N GLN A 68 -1.44 -11.58 -7.25
CA GLN A 68 -0.42 -12.01 -8.21
C GLN A 68 1.00 -11.65 -7.78
N THR A 69 1.18 -11.03 -6.62
CA THR A 69 2.50 -10.67 -6.06
C THR A 69 2.93 -11.64 -4.97
N GLU A 70 4.24 -11.78 -4.73
CA GLU A 70 4.74 -12.61 -3.61
C GLU A 70 4.16 -12.14 -2.28
N ALA A 71 4.00 -10.83 -2.09
CA ALA A 71 3.37 -10.26 -0.91
C ALA A 71 1.94 -10.77 -0.71
N GLY A 72 1.16 -10.87 -1.79
CA GLY A 72 -0.19 -11.44 -1.76
C GLY A 72 -0.26 -12.93 -1.44
N GLN A 73 0.87 -13.63 -1.50
CA GLN A 73 1.00 -15.04 -1.11
C GLN A 73 1.43 -15.20 0.35
N VAL A 74 2.10 -14.19 0.95
CA VAL A 74 2.68 -14.30 2.31
C VAL A 74 2.02 -13.41 3.36
N VAL A 75 1.32 -12.35 2.95
CA VAL A 75 0.62 -11.42 3.84
C VAL A 75 -0.86 -11.43 3.54
N ASN A 76 -1.68 -11.49 4.58
CA ASN A 76 -3.12 -11.39 4.41
C ASN A 76 -3.52 -9.92 4.23
N ALA A 77 -4.36 -9.65 3.22
CA ALA A 77 -5.05 -8.37 3.08
C ALA A 77 -6.45 -8.53 3.68
N LYS A 78 -6.64 -8.00 4.88
CA LYS A 78 -7.90 -8.07 5.62
C LYS A 78 -8.80 -6.90 5.24
N ALA A 79 -10.03 -7.23 4.86
CA ALA A 79 -11.11 -6.27 4.70
C ALA A 79 -12.00 -6.33 5.95
N ASP A 80 -11.78 -5.45 6.92
CA ASP A 80 -12.56 -5.38 8.16
C ASP A 80 -13.48 -4.15 8.23
N ASN A 81 -13.38 -3.23 7.27
CA ASN A 81 -14.24 -2.06 7.17
C ASN A 81 -15.41 -2.29 6.19
N THR A 82 -16.41 -3.06 6.62
CA THR A 82 -17.51 -3.54 5.76
C THR A 82 -18.62 -2.52 5.44
N GLY A 83 -18.49 -1.26 5.88
CA GLY A 83 -19.61 -0.31 5.90
C GLY A 83 -19.59 0.85 4.90
N VAL A 84 -18.46 1.16 4.25
CA VAL A 84 -18.36 2.39 3.43
C VAL A 84 -17.76 2.07 2.07
N LEU A 85 -18.61 2.18 1.04
CA LEU A 85 -18.29 1.90 -0.37
C LEU A 85 -17.27 2.86 -0.98
N ASP A 86 -17.05 4.04 -0.40
CA ASP A 86 -16.49 5.12 -1.21
C ASP A 86 -14.97 5.11 -1.36
N LEU A 87 -14.16 4.64 -0.38
CA LEU A 87 -12.69 4.63 -0.52
C LEU A 87 -12.02 3.61 0.41
N VAL A 88 -11.53 2.49 -0.13
CA VAL A 88 -10.69 1.51 0.59
C VAL A 88 -9.22 1.68 0.22
N ALA A 89 -8.42 2.07 1.21
CA ALA A 89 -6.96 2.16 1.16
C ALA A 89 -6.34 1.22 2.20
N TYR A 90 -5.16 0.66 1.94
CA TYR A 90 -4.54 -0.30 2.86
C TYR A 90 -3.36 0.28 3.66
N ARG A 91 -3.32 -0.06 4.95
CA ARG A 91 -2.21 0.22 5.87
C ARG A 91 -1.57 -1.07 6.37
N PHE A 92 -0.29 -1.04 6.67
CA PHE A 92 0.39 -2.16 7.32
C PHE A 92 0.29 -2.06 8.83
N ARG A 93 -0.20 -3.12 9.49
CA ARG A 93 -0.41 -3.21 10.95
C ARG A 93 -0.35 -4.68 11.37
N GLN A 94 0.35 -4.99 12.46
CA GLN A 94 0.38 -6.36 13.01
C GLN A 94 0.78 -7.43 11.98
N GLN A 95 1.66 -7.08 11.03
CA GLN A 95 2.10 -7.95 9.93
C GLN A 95 1.01 -8.29 8.91
N GLU A 96 -0.08 -7.51 8.88
CA GLU A 96 -1.18 -7.63 7.93
C GLU A 96 -1.41 -6.31 7.19
N LEU A 97 -2.01 -6.39 6.01
CA LEU A 97 -2.54 -5.24 5.29
C LEU A 97 -4.01 -5.11 5.64
N ASN A 98 -4.38 -4.01 6.30
CA ASN A 98 -5.76 -3.76 6.71
C ASN A 98 -6.34 -2.63 5.87
N ASP A 99 -7.59 -2.79 5.44
CA ASP A 99 -8.32 -1.70 4.81
C ASP A 99 -8.63 -0.57 5.78
N ASN A 100 -8.83 0.62 5.22
CA ASN A 100 -9.33 1.77 5.94
C ASN A 100 -9.88 2.84 5.03
N LEU A 101 -10.58 3.81 5.63
CA LEU A 101 -10.98 5.03 4.96
C LEU A 101 -9.74 5.83 4.58
N ALA A 102 -9.64 6.22 3.31
CA ALA A 102 -8.55 7.04 2.79
C ALA A 102 -8.34 8.37 3.54
N SER A 103 -9.36 8.84 4.27
CA SER A 103 -9.33 10.06 5.10
C SER A 103 -8.61 9.91 6.45
N LYS A 104 -8.32 8.68 6.91
CA LYS A 104 -7.57 8.46 8.16
C LYS A 104 -6.11 8.87 8.00
N GLN A 105 -5.48 9.19 9.13
CA GLN A 105 -4.10 9.68 9.16
C GLN A 105 -3.13 8.60 9.65
N TYR A 106 -2.19 8.21 8.80
CA TYR A 106 -1.08 7.29 9.14
C TYR A 106 0.26 7.84 8.65
N LEU A 107 1.36 7.14 8.93
CA LEU A 107 2.67 7.54 8.45
C LEU A 107 2.78 7.36 6.93
N PRO A 108 3.35 8.34 6.21
CA PRO A 108 3.67 8.18 4.80
C PRO A 108 4.91 7.30 4.63
N LEU A 109 4.92 6.44 3.62
CA LEU A 109 6.11 5.72 3.19
C LEU A 109 6.30 5.93 1.68
N CYS A 110 7.39 6.60 1.33
CA CYS A 110 7.78 6.81 -0.05
C CYS A 110 8.85 5.80 -0.44
N GLN A 111 8.70 5.24 -1.62
CA GLN A 111 9.64 4.32 -2.24
C GLN A 111 10.20 4.99 -3.50
N ALA A 112 11.52 4.95 -3.65
CA ALA A 112 12.14 5.32 -4.92
C ALA A 112 11.60 4.40 -6.02
N ASN A 113 11.12 4.99 -7.12
CA ASN A 113 10.94 4.22 -8.34
C ASN A 113 12.31 3.63 -8.68
N PRO A 114 12.42 2.34 -9.01
CA PRO A 114 13.57 1.95 -9.81
C PRO A 114 13.56 2.93 -10.98
N LEU A 115 14.63 3.72 -11.12
CA LEU A 115 14.82 4.52 -12.31
C LEU A 115 14.57 3.53 -13.46
N ASP A 116 13.67 3.87 -14.38
CA ASP A 116 13.68 3.20 -15.67
C ASP A 116 15.14 3.27 -16.11
N ASN A 117 15.81 2.11 -16.10
CA ASN A 117 17.16 1.99 -16.60
C ASN A 117 17.03 2.04 -18.12
N ASP A 118 16.62 3.20 -18.62
CA ASP A 118 16.71 3.54 -20.03
C ASP A 118 18.19 3.90 -20.26
N GLU A 119 18.86 2.96 -20.92
CA GLU A 119 20.00 3.18 -21.80
C GLU A 119 21.34 3.57 -21.14
N TRP A 120 22.26 2.59 -21.10
CA TRP A 120 23.71 2.82 -21.23
C TRP A 120 24.24 1.96 -22.37
#